data_AF-A0A955Z386-F1
#
_entry.id   AF-A0A955Z386-F1
#
_cell.length_a   1.000
_cell.length_b   1.000
_cell.length_c   1.000
_cell.angle_alpha   90.00
_cell.angle_beta   90.00
_cell.angle_gamma   90.00
#
_symmetry.space_group_name_H-M   'P 1'
#
loop_
_entity.id
_entity.type
_entity.pdbx_description
1 polymer ?
#
loop_
_entity_poly.entity_id
_entity_poly.type
_entity_poly.pdbx_seq_one_letter_code
_entity_poly.pdbx_strand_id
1 'polypeptide(L)'
;MSSTPTVSHRTPAIEPPVCGPPTRFERGTLRRVGGVRVLNVAGSFYEMGRQHGALLKDEIGRGPIPYYRRFVQRLFGAGQLGALGPLAVDALQHTVGSRVARKMPAFATDTIRGLADGAGMPYASLLEGCTMPDTLLWLAARMMQIKGPGPAVAHRLSLGLGCTSAIAWGDATRDGKLYHAR
;
A
#
# COMPACT_ATOMS: atom_id res chain seq x y z
N MET A 1 -43.31 7.20 -34.43
CA MET A 1 -42.65 5.94 -34.06
C MET A 1 -41.18 6.05 -34.44
N SER A 2 -40.32 6.41 -33.48
CA SER A 2 -38.89 6.58 -33.72
C SER A 2 -38.15 5.44 -33.03
N SER A 3 -37.62 4.50 -33.82
CA SER A 3 -36.92 3.31 -33.37
C SER A 3 -35.46 3.63 -33.10
N THR A 4 -35.08 3.64 -31.82
CA THR A 4 -33.69 3.82 -31.36
C THR A 4 -32.85 2.56 -31.66
N PRO A 5 -31.66 2.69 -32.24
CA PRO A 5 -30.84 1.53 -32.58
C PRO A 5 -30.22 0.90 -31.32
N THR A 6 -30.40 -0.41 -31.17
CA THR A 6 -29.78 -1.22 -30.11
C THR A 6 -28.31 -1.43 -30.43
N VAL A 7 -27.42 -0.71 -29.72
CA VAL A 7 -25.97 -0.94 -29.79
C VAL A 7 -25.64 -2.21 -29.02
N SER A 8 -25.31 -3.29 -29.73
CA SER A 8 -24.82 -4.54 -29.16
C SER A 8 -23.36 -4.36 -28.71
N HIS A 9 -23.16 -4.11 -27.42
CA HIS A 9 -21.84 -4.16 -26.80
C HIS A 9 -21.43 -5.63 -26.62
N ARG A 10 -20.85 -6.24 -27.66
CA ARG A 10 -20.07 -7.47 -27.48
C ARG A 10 -18.82 -7.11 -26.70
N THR A 11 -18.75 -7.53 -25.43
CA THR A 11 -17.52 -7.50 -24.65
C THR A 11 -16.47 -8.32 -25.41
N PRO A 12 -15.34 -7.73 -25.84
CA PRO A 12 -14.29 -8.49 -26.50
C PRO A 12 -13.83 -9.61 -25.56
N ALA A 13 -13.71 -10.81 -26.11
CA ALA A 13 -13.15 -11.94 -25.38
C ALA A 13 -11.73 -11.56 -24.94
N ILE A 14 -11.52 -11.45 -23.64
CA ILE A 14 -10.19 -11.22 -23.06
C ILE A 14 -9.39 -12.48 -23.35
N GLU A 15 -8.45 -12.41 -24.30
CA GLU A 15 -7.53 -13.51 -24.55
C GLU A 15 -6.83 -13.91 -23.24
N PRO A 16 -6.68 -15.22 -22.96
CA PRO A 16 -6.07 -15.66 -21.73
C PRO A 16 -4.65 -15.08 -21.64
N PRO A 17 -4.32 -14.37 -20.56
CA PRO A 17 -3.01 -13.75 -20.42
C PRO A 17 -1.90 -14.79 -20.54
N VAL A 18 -0.94 -14.55 -21.44
CA VAL A 18 0.23 -15.42 -21.64
C VAL A 18 0.98 -15.55 -20.31
N CYS A 19 1.04 -16.77 -19.80
CA CYS A 19 1.69 -17.09 -18.53
C CYS A 19 3.13 -17.52 -18.80
N GLY A 20 4.11 -16.75 -18.29
CA GLY A 20 5.50 -17.19 -18.26
C GLY A 20 5.72 -18.35 -17.27
N PRO A 21 6.82 -19.12 -17.38
CA PRO A 21 7.16 -20.16 -16.41
C PRO A 21 7.30 -19.56 -15.00
N PRO A 22 6.79 -20.24 -13.95
CA PRO A 22 6.79 -19.67 -12.61
C PRO A 22 8.18 -19.77 -11.97
N THR A 23 8.66 -18.68 -11.37
CA THR A 23 9.76 -18.71 -10.41
C THR A 23 9.26 -19.35 -9.11
N ARG A 24 10.09 -20.15 -8.45
CA ARG A 24 9.72 -20.89 -7.24
C ARG A 24 10.70 -20.60 -6.11
N PHE A 25 10.18 -20.56 -4.89
CA PHE A 25 10.96 -20.52 -3.67
C PHE A 25 10.15 -21.27 -2.60
N GLU A 26 10.71 -22.36 -2.07
CA GLU A 26 9.99 -23.30 -1.22
C GLU A 26 8.64 -23.73 -1.85
N ARG A 27 7.53 -23.53 -1.13
CA ARG A 27 6.16 -23.80 -1.59
C ARG A 27 5.54 -22.62 -2.35
N GLY A 28 6.24 -21.49 -2.42
CA GLY A 28 5.78 -20.28 -3.09
C GLY A 28 6.08 -20.29 -4.59
N THR A 29 5.21 -19.65 -5.37
CA THR A 29 5.37 -19.48 -6.82
C THR A 29 5.06 -18.06 -7.25
N LEU A 30 5.84 -17.54 -8.19
CA LEU A 30 5.61 -16.24 -8.82
C LEU A 30 5.49 -16.43 -10.33
N ARG A 31 4.40 -15.94 -10.92
CA ARG A 31 4.19 -15.95 -12.38
C ARG A 31 3.78 -14.56 -12.86
N ARG A 32 4.03 -14.26 -14.13
CA ARG A 32 3.54 -13.03 -14.77
C ARG A 32 2.35 -13.36 -15.65
N VAL A 33 1.26 -12.63 -15.46
CA VAL A 33 -0.04 -12.83 -16.11
C VAL A 33 -0.56 -11.46 -16.52
N GLY A 34 -0.61 -11.16 -17.82
CA GLY A 34 -1.15 -9.89 -18.32
C GLY A 34 -0.42 -8.65 -17.78
N GLY A 35 0.91 -8.74 -17.63
CA GLY A 35 1.73 -7.67 -17.04
C GLY A 35 1.75 -7.64 -15.51
N VAL A 36 0.83 -8.33 -14.83
CA VAL A 36 0.73 -8.41 -13.36
C VAL A 36 1.54 -9.60 -12.83
N ARG A 37 2.14 -9.42 -11.65
CA ARG A 37 2.81 -10.50 -10.92
C ARG A 37 1.81 -11.20 -10.00
N VAL A 38 1.59 -12.48 -10.24
CA VAL A 38 0.71 -13.33 -9.43
C VAL A 38 1.57 -14.21 -8.53
N LEU A 39 1.47 -13.95 -7.23
CA LEU A 39 2.20 -14.65 -6.19
C LEU A 39 1.25 -15.65 -5.49
N ASN A 40 1.67 -16.91 -5.39
CA ASN A 40 1.03 -17.87 -4.50
C ASN A 40 2.01 -18.21 -3.39
N VAL A 41 1.55 -18.19 -2.15
CA VAL A 41 2.31 -18.53 -0.95
C VAL A 41 1.50 -19.46 -0.06
N ALA A 42 2.16 -20.28 0.74
CA ALA A 42 1.48 -21.24 1.62
C ALA A 42 2.28 -21.52 2.89
N GLY A 43 1.56 -21.91 3.94
CA GLY A 43 2.11 -22.24 5.26
C GLY A 43 1.64 -21.26 6.34
N SER A 44 2.42 -21.16 7.40
CA SER A 44 2.28 -20.14 8.44
C SER A 44 2.51 -18.72 7.90
N PHE A 45 2.09 -17.71 8.66
CA PHE A 45 2.30 -16.31 8.30
C PHE A 45 3.78 -15.96 8.06
N TYR A 46 4.67 -16.51 8.87
CA TYR A 46 6.10 -16.36 8.69
C TYR A 46 6.59 -16.99 7.37
N GLU A 47 6.22 -18.24 7.08
CA GLU A 47 6.61 -18.92 5.84
C GLU A 47 6.06 -18.21 4.60
N MET A 48 4.81 -17.77 4.64
CA MET A 48 4.20 -16.99 3.56
C MET A 48 4.93 -15.66 3.34
N GLY A 49 5.29 -14.96 4.43
CA GLY A 49 6.11 -13.75 4.37
C GLY A 49 7.47 -14.01 3.73
N ARG A 50 8.16 -15.08 4.14
CA ARG A 50 9.49 -15.46 3.62
C ARG A 50 9.45 -15.79 2.14
N GLN A 51 8.43 -16.53 1.69
CA GLN A 51 8.22 -16.83 0.28
C GLN A 51 7.96 -15.56 -0.53
N HIS A 52 7.12 -14.65 -0.03
CA HIS A 52 6.88 -13.35 -0.66
C HIS A 52 8.20 -12.57 -0.80
N GLY A 53 8.93 -12.42 0.31
CA GLY A 53 10.17 -11.64 0.36
C GLY A 53 11.22 -12.17 -0.62
N ALA A 54 11.38 -13.48 -0.69
CA ALA A 54 12.36 -14.11 -1.58
C ALA A 54 11.98 -14.00 -3.06
N LEU A 55 10.69 -14.20 -3.39
CA LEU A 55 10.21 -14.17 -4.77
C LEU A 55 10.16 -12.75 -5.36
N LEU A 56 9.98 -11.73 -4.52
CA LEU A 56 9.86 -10.32 -4.92
C LEU A 56 10.97 -9.43 -4.34
N LYS A 57 12.14 -10.01 -4.06
CA LYS A 57 13.25 -9.32 -3.38
C LYS A 57 13.63 -8.00 -4.06
N ASP A 58 13.79 -8.02 -5.39
CA ASP A 58 14.18 -6.85 -6.16
C ASP A 58 13.08 -5.78 -6.19
N GLU A 59 11.82 -6.21 -6.32
CA GLU A 59 10.65 -5.33 -6.32
C GLU A 59 10.45 -4.66 -4.96
N ILE A 60 10.60 -5.40 -3.86
CA ILE A 60 10.48 -4.86 -2.51
C ILE A 60 11.59 -3.83 -2.26
N GLY A 61 12.83 -4.14 -2.67
CA GLY A 61 13.96 -3.24 -2.54
C GLY A 61 13.83 -1.94 -3.35
N ARG A 62 13.07 -1.95 -4.45
CA ARG A 62 12.73 -0.76 -5.25
C ARG A 62 11.34 -0.20 -4.94
N GLY A 63 10.65 -0.82 -4.00
CA GLY A 63 9.21 -0.69 -3.80
C GLY A 63 8.79 0.54 -3.01
N PRO A 64 7.52 0.57 -2.58
CA PRO A 64 6.94 1.70 -1.88
C PRO A 64 7.59 1.99 -0.52
N ILE A 65 8.13 0.98 0.17
CA ILE A 65 8.72 1.17 1.51
C ILE A 65 9.92 2.14 1.49
N PRO A 66 10.95 1.93 0.65
CA PRO A 66 12.01 2.92 0.43
C PRO A 66 11.50 4.27 -0.09
N TYR A 67 10.51 4.26 -0.99
CA TYR A 67 9.94 5.48 -1.55
C TYR A 67 9.29 6.35 -0.48
N TYR A 68 8.40 5.78 0.33
CA TYR A 68 7.67 6.54 1.34
C TYR A 68 8.60 7.07 2.42
N ARG A 69 9.65 6.32 2.82
CA ARG A 69 10.67 6.84 3.75
C ARG A 69 11.27 8.14 3.23
N ARG A 70 11.65 8.17 1.94
CA ARG A 70 12.17 9.39 1.29
C ARG A 70 11.11 10.47 1.16
N PHE A 71 9.86 10.09 0.87
CA PHE A 71 8.74 11.04 0.77
C PHE A 71 8.51 11.78 2.09
N VAL A 72 8.46 11.06 3.22
CA VAL A 72 8.34 11.64 4.55
C VAL A 72 9.53 12.54 4.87
N GLN A 73 10.75 12.05 4.62
CA GLN A 73 11.96 12.86 4.82
C GLN A 73 11.92 14.17 4.00
N ARG A 74 11.38 14.16 2.77
CA ARG A 74 11.20 15.38 1.98
C ARG A 74 10.10 16.28 2.52
N LEU A 75 8.95 15.72 2.89
CA LEU A 75 7.80 16.49 3.40
C LEU A 75 8.16 17.26 4.68
N PHE A 76 8.98 16.66 5.55
CA PHE A 76 9.41 17.27 6.81
C PHE A 76 10.79 17.94 6.74
N GLY A 77 11.68 17.50 5.85
CA GLY A 77 13.01 18.08 5.65
C GLY A 77 13.03 19.33 4.77
N ALA A 78 12.02 19.54 3.91
CA ALA A 78 11.88 20.75 3.11
C ALA A 78 11.00 21.84 3.78
N GLY A 79 10.44 21.57 4.96
CA GLY A 79 9.62 22.51 5.74
C GLY A 79 10.38 23.24 6.86
N GLN A 80 9.70 24.18 7.54
CA GLN A 80 10.16 25.14 8.58
C GLN A 80 11.07 24.62 9.72
N LEU A 81 11.37 23.32 9.79
CA LEU A 81 12.20 22.68 10.84
C LEU A 81 13.70 22.58 10.48
N GLY A 82 14.10 22.93 9.26
CA GLY A 82 15.51 22.98 8.85
C GLY A 82 16.25 21.64 9.05
N ALA A 83 17.53 21.70 9.40
CA ALA A 83 18.41 20.53 9.56
C ALA A 83 17.96 19.52 10.66
N LEU A 84 17.00 19.89 11.51
CA LEU A 84 16.45 19.03 12.56
C LEU A 84 15.26 18.17 12.10
N GLY A 85 14.71 18.43 10.91
CA GLY A 85 13.57 17.70 10.35
C GLY A 85 13.75 16.18 10.27
N PRO A 86 14.88 15.65 9.76
CA PRO A 86 15.12 14.21 9.68
C PRO A 86 15.14 13.53 11.05
N LEU A 87 15.77 14.16 12.06
CA LEU A 87 15.82 13.63 13.43
C LEU A 87 14.44 13.63 14.09
N ALA A 88 13.63 14.66 13.84
CA ALA A 88 12.27 14.73 14.34
C ALA A 88 11.36 13.65 13.74
N VAL A 89 11.53 13.34 12.45
CA VAL A 89 10.81 12.24 11.78
C VAL A 89 11.21 10.88 12.34
N ASP A 90 12.51 10.63 12.49
CA ASP A 90 12.98 9.36 13.05
C ASP A 90 12.49 9.18 14.49
N ALA A 91 12.54 10.23 15.32
CA ALA A 91 11.99 10.21 16.68
C ALA A 91 10.47 9.99 16.70
N LEU A 92 9.73 10.60 15.76
CA LEU A 92 8.29 10.41 15.63
C LEU A 92 7.94 8.98 15.20
N GLN A 93 8.66 8.44 14.22
CA GLN A 93 8.48 7.08 13.75
C GLN A 93 8.81 6.07 14.86
N HIS A 94 9.88 6.32 15.63
CA HIS A 94 10.21 5.49 16.79
C HIS A 94 9.20 5.59 17.93
N THR A 95 8.44 6.69 18.07
CA THR A 95 7.46 6.83 19.17
C THR A 95 6.08 6.33 18.75
N VAL A 96 5.53 6.83 17.65
CA VAL A 96 4.19 6.47 17.17
C VAL A 96 4.21 5.11 16.48
N GLY A 97 5.16 4.89 15.57
CA GLY A 97 5.33 3.60 14.88
C GLY A 97 5.54 2.45 15.86
N SER A 98 6.36 2.64 16.91
CA SER A 98 6.52 1.61 17.95
C SER A 98 5.25 1.33 18.75
N ARG A 99 4.40 2.34 18.99
CA ARG A 99 3.10 2.11 19.67
C ARG A 99 2.13 1.33 18.81
N VAL A 100 2.10 1.62 17.50
CA VAL A 100 1.30 0.86 16.53
C VAL A 100 1.84 -0.56 16.44
N ALA A 101 3.15 -0.73 16.26
CA ALA A 101 3.81 -2.03 16.18
C ALA A 101 3.54 -2.93 17.40
N ARG A 102 3.55 -2.37 18.61
CA ARG A 102 3.25 -3.13 19.85
C ARG A 102 1.83 -3.68 19.91
N LYS A 103 0.89 -3.09 19.19
CA LYS A 103 -0.51 -3.54 19.12
C LYS A 103 -0.79 -4.38 17.88
N MET A 104 0.21 -4.61 17.03
CA MET A 104 0.01 -5.42 15.84
C MET A 104 -0.28 -6.87 16.24
N PRO A 105 -1.26 -7.51 15.58
CA PRO A 105 -1.54 -8.91 15.81
C PRO A 105 -0.37 -9.79 15.37
N ALA A 106 -0.19 -10.94 16.04
CA ALA A 106 0.94 -11.84 15.81
C ALA A 106 1.11 -12.25 14.33
N PHE A 107 0.01 -12.48 13.62
CA PHE A 107 0.05 -12.84 12.20
C PHE A 107 0.74 -11.77 11.35
N ALA A 108 0.55 -10.49 11.67
CA ALA A 108 1.11 -9.38 10.91
C ALA A 108 2.61 -9.25 11.20
N THR A 109 3.01 -9.33 12.47
CA THR A 109 4.43 -9.29 12.85
C THR A 109 5.19 -10.49 12.30
N ASP A 110 4.60 -11.68 12.32
CA ASP A 110 5.19 -12.89 11.73
C ASP A 110 5.34 -12.78 10.22
N THR A 111 4.32 -12.25 9.53
CA THR A 111 4.39 -11.98 8.09
C THR A 111 5.51 -11.00 7.75
N ILE A 112 5.62 -9.89 8.49
CA ILE A 112 6.68 -8.88 8.26
C ILE A 112 8.06 -9.47 8.55
N ARG A 113 8.20 -10.28 9.60
CA ARG A 113 9.45 -10.98 9.92
C ARG A 113 9.86 -11.92 8.81
N GLY A 114 8.93 -12.75 8.32
CA GLY A 114 9.18 -13.59 7.15
C GLY A 114 9.58 -12.77 5.92
N LEU A 115 8.84 -11.71 5.63
CA LEU A 115 9.09 -10.81 4.50
C LEU A 115 10.50 -10.20 4.56
N ALA A 116 10.94 -9.77 5.75
CA ALA A 116 12.27 -9.24 6.01
C ALA A 116 13.36 -10.27 5.68
N ASP A 117 13.22 -11.48 6.23
CA ASP A 117 14.18 -12.55 6.03
C ASP A 117 14.25 -12.98 4.56
N GLY A 118 13.09 -13.10 3.89
CA GLY A 118 13.02 -13.46 2.47
C GLY A 118 13.63 -12.40 1.56
N ALA A 119 13.36 -11.11 1.83
CA ALA A 119 13.89 -10.00 1.05
C ALA A 119 15.35 -9.66 1.39
N GLY A 120 15.91 -10.20 2.49
CA GLY A 120 17.21 -9.81 3.01
C GLY A 120 17.25 -8.36 3.49
N MET A 121 16.14 -7.89 4.07
CA MET A 121 16.00 -6.52 4.58
C MET A 121 15.93 -6.52 6.11
N PRO A 122 16.37 -5.43 6.79
CA PRO A 122 16.20 -5.33 8.24
C PRO A 122 14.70 -5.31 8.60
N TYR A 123 14.30 -6.14 9.57
CA TYR A 123 12.93 -6.20 10.07
C TYR A 123 12.38 -4.83 10.47
N ALA A 124 13.18 -4.04 11.18
CA ALA A 124 12.82 -2.68 11.59
C ALA A 124 12.46 -1.78 10.39
N SER A 125 13.20 -1.87 9.28
CA SER A 125 12.93 -1.06 8.09
C SER A 125 11.60 -1.40 7.43
N LEU A 126 11.21 -2.68 7.40
CA LEU A 126 9.90 -3.09 6.88
C LEU A 126 8.78 -2.71 7.85
N LEU A 127 8.97 -2.94 9.15
CA LEU A 127 8.00 -2.59 10.18
C LEU A 127 7.71 -1.08 10.21
N GLU A 128 8.76 -0.26 10.13
CA GLU A 128 8.64 1.19 10.00
C GLU A 128 7.90 1.57 8.72
N GLY A 129 8.27 0.96 7.58
CA GLY A 129 7.57 1.16 6.32
C GLY A 129 6.07 0.85 6.38
N CYS A 130 5.70 -0.23 7.06
CA CYS A 130 4.31 -0.65 7.23
C CYS A 130 3.50 0.28 8.15
N THR A 131 4.12 0.86 9.18
CA THR A 131 3.43 1.69 10.19
C THR A 131 3.47 3.18 9.91
N MET A 132 4.29 3.60 8.94
CA MET A 132 4.48 5.02 8.64
C MET A 132 3.25 5.73 8.05
N PRO A 133 2.41 5.13 7.18
CA PRO A 133 1.16 5.76 6.78
C PRO A 133 0.27 6.16 7.97
N ASP A 134 0.18 5.29 8.98
CA ASP A 134 -0.56 5.59 10.22
C ASP A 134 0.09 6.71 11.03
N THR A 135 1.43 6.70 11.14
CA THR A 135 2.19 7.79 11.80
C THR A 135 1.94 9.13 11.13
N LEU A 136 1.94 9.17 9.79
CA LEU A 136 1.67 10.38 9.01
C LEU A 136 0.24 10.88 9.22
N LEU A 137 -0.74 9.98 9.16
CA LEU A 137 -2.14 10.34 9.35
C LEU A 137 -2.39 10.86 10.76
N TRP A 138 -1.80 10.21 11.77
CA TRP A 138 -1.86 10.66 13.16
C TRP A 138 -1.26 12.08 13.33
N LEU A 139 -0.09 12.33 12.73
CA LEU A 139 0.56 13.63 12.81
C LEU A 139 -0.27 14.71 12.09
N ALA A 140 -0.79 14.41 10.90
CA ALA A 140 -1.65 15.32 10.15
C ALA A 140 -2.90 15.71 10.97
N ALA A 141 -3.57 14.72 11.58
CA ALA A 141 -4.72 14.96 12.45
C ALA A 141 -4.34 15.85 13.66
N ARG A 142 -3.18 15.61 14.28
CA ARG A 142 -2.72 16.41 15.42
C ARG A 142 -2.39 17.85 15.02
N MET A 143 -1.77 18.06 13.87
CA MET A 143 -1.49 19.41 13.36
C MET A 143 -2.78 20.20 13.05
N MET A 144 -3.80 19.53 12.50
CA MET A 144 -5.10 20.15 12.25
C MET A 144 -5.79 20.58 13.56
N GLN A 145 -5.68 19.78 14.62
CA GLN A 145 -6.24 20.16 15.94
C GLN A 145 -5.56 21.39 16.55
N ILE A 146 -4.26 21.58 16.31
CA ILE A 146 -3.48 22.66 16.92
C ILE A 146 -3.61 23.98 16.14
N LYS A 147 -3.67 23.93 14.81
CA LYS A 147 -3.60 25.13 13.97
C LYS A 147 -4.95 25.68 13.49
N GLY A 148 -6.08 25.01 13.75
CA GLY A 148 -7.40 25.44 13.26
C GLY A 148 -7.37 25.68 11.74
N PRO A 149 -7.31 24.62 10.91
CA PRO A 149 -6.91 24.77 9.52
C PRO A 149 -7.97 25.56 8.76
N GLY A 150 -7.55 26.68 8.17
CA GLY A 150 -8.32 27.30 7.09
C GLY A 150 -8.55 26.28 5.96
N PRO A 151 -9.67 26.39 5.20
CA PRO A 151 -10.13 25.37 4.26
C PRO A 151 -9.09 24.96 3.20
N ALA A 152 -8.15 25.84 2.86
CA ALA A 152 -7.09 25.58 1.88
C ALA A 152 -6.04 24.54 2.34
N VAL A 153 -5.73 24.44 3.64
CA VAL A 153 -4.73 23.50 4.17
C VAL A 153 -5.31 22.08 4.24
N ALA A 154 -6.55 21.95 4.68
CA ALA A 154 -7.28 20.68 4.66
C ALA A 154 -7.40 20.14 3.22
N HIS A 155 -7.73 21.01 2.26
CA HIS A 155 -7.86 20.64 0.85
C HIS A 155 -6.53 20.22 0.19
N ARG A 156 -5.39 20.87 0.50
CA ARG A 156 -4.09 20.44 -0.05
C ARG A 156 -3.62 19.11 0.53
N LEU A 157 -3.86 18.88 1.82
CA LEU A 157 -3.52 17.60 2.45
C LEU A 157 -4.40 16.46 1.91
N SER A 158 -5.68 16.72 1.64
CA SER A 158 -6.56 15.72 1.01
C SER A 158 -6.18 15.43 -0.44
N LEU A 159 -5.59 16.37 -1.18
CA LEU A 159 -5.10 16.09 -2.55
C LEU A 159 -3.76 15.33 -2.59
N GLY A 160 -2.90 15.52 -1.57
CA GLY A 160 -1.59 14.86 -1.51
C GLY A 160 -1.58 13.47 -0.85
N LEU A 161 -2.56 13.19 0.02
CA LEU A 161 -2.69 11.93 0.77
C LEU A 161 -4.06 11.25 0.58
N GLY A 162 -5.00 11.87 -0.13
CA GLY A 162 -6.34 11.34 -0.29
C GLY A 162 -6.40 10.26 -1.37
N CYS A 163 -7.25 9.28 -1.11
CA CYS A 163 -7.75 8.35 -2.11
C CYS A 163 -9.19 8.75 -2.43
N THR A 164 -9.62 8.60 -3.68
CA THR A 164 -11.05 8.72 -4.02
C THR A 164 -11.61 7.33 -4.21
N SER A 165 -12.63 6.98 -3.44
CA SER A 165 -13.30 5.69 -3.58
C SER A 165 -14.76 5.90 -3.98
N ALA A 166 -15.26 5.01 -4.84
CA ALA A 166 -16.63 5.00 -5.29
C ALA A 166 -17.21 3.59 -5.21
N ILE A 167 -18.46 3.49 -4.77
CA ILE A 167 -19.22 2.24 -4.68
C ILE A 167 -20.58 2.46 -5.33
N ALA A 168 -21.01 1.53 -6.16
CA ALA A 168 -22.35 1.51 -6.77
C ALA A 168 -22.92 0.08 -6.71
N TRP A 169 -24.19 -0.05 -6.35
CA TRP A 169 -24.89 -1.35 -6.25
C TRP A 169 -26.42 -1.17 -6.37
N GLY A 170 -27.13 -2.27 -6.65
CA GLY A 170 -28.59 -2.30 -6.77
C GLY A 170 -29.05 -1.42 -7.93
N ASP A 171 -30.03 -0.56 -7.68
CA ASP A 171 -30.58 0.35 -8.69
C ASP A 171 -29.58 1.40 -9.20
N ALA A 172 -28.44 1.58 -8.51
CA ALA A 172 -27.35 2.42 -8.99
C ALA A 172 -26.53 1.77 -10.11
N THR A 173 -26.75 0.49 -10.44
CA THR A 173 -26.06 -0.24 -11.50
C THR A 173 -27.05 -0.92 -12.43
N ARG A 174 -26.75 -0.94 -13.75
CA ARG A 174 -27.69 -1.48 -14.75
C ARG A 174 -27.97 -2.97 -14.60
N ASP A 175 -27.06 -3.71 -13.98
CA ASP A 175 -27.12 -5.16 -13.80
C ASP A 175 -27.29 -5.58 -12.33
N GLY A 176 -27.52 -4.62 -11.43
CA GLY A 176 -27.70 -4.87 -9.99
C GLY A 176 -26.43 -5.34 -9.25
N LYS A 177 -25.27 -5.42 -9.92
CA LYS A 177 -24.01 -5.88 -9.30
C LYS A 177 -23.31 -4.76 -8.53
N LEU A 178 -22.47 -5.16 -7.57
CA LEU A 178 -21.61 -4.26 -6.81
C LEU A 178 -20.36 -3.91 -7.63
N TYR A 179 -20.14 -2.62 -7.88
CA TYR A 179 -18.88 -2.08 -8.36
C TYR A 179 -18.20 -1.28 -7.25
N HIS A 180 -16.90 -1.51 -7.06
CA HIS A 180 -16.07 -0.79 -6.11
C HIS A 180 -14.77 -0.38 -6.79
N ALA A 181 -14.43 0.91 -6.72
CA ALA A 181 -13.21 1.49 -7.25
C ALA A 181 -12.52 2.36 -6.19
N ARG A 182 -11.18 2.37 -6.22
CA ARG A 182 -10.31 3.16 -5.34
C ARG A 182 -9.04 3.55 -6.05
#